data_AF-E3JB17-F1
#
_entry.id   AF-E3JB17-F1
#
_cell.length_a   1.000
_cell.length_b   1.000
_cell.length_c   1.000
_cell.angle_alpha   90.00
_cell.angle_beta   90.00
_cell.angle_gamma   90.00
#
_symmetry.space_group_name_H-M   'P 1'
#
loop_
_entity.id
_entity.type
_entity.pdbx_description
1 polymer ?
#
loop_
_entity_poly.entity_id
_entity_poly.type
_entity_poly.pdbx_seq_one_letter_code
_entity_poly.pdbx_strand_id
1 'polypeptide(L)'
;MPDLGAPELIIIAIVAVVLFGSKKLPEAARSIGRSMRIFKSEVKGLQEDDKPAAIATPAPPAALPAPAAPAPAAEPTPAPVAMAKDAGAS
;
A
#
# COMPACT_ATOMS: atom_id res chain seq x y z
N MET A 1 24.78 16.32 -32.58
CA MET A 1 23.68 16.90 -31.79
C MET A 1 23.81 16.31 -30.39
N PRO A 2 23.70 17.09 -29.30
CA PRO A 2 23.66 16.48 -27.98
C PRO A 2 22.43 15.54 -27.94
N ASP A 3 22.70 14.24 -27.91
CA ASP A 3 21.66 13.23 -27.79
C ASP A 3 21.04 13.40 -26.41
N LEU A 4 19.77 13.81 -26.37
CA LEU A 4 18.95 13.85 -25.16
C LEU A 4 18.73 12.40 -24.69
N GLY A 5 19.76 11.83 -24.10
CA GLY A 5 19.82 10.45 -23.69
C GLY A 5 19.40 10.29 -22.24
N ALA A 6 19.55 9.06 -21.76
CA ALA A 6 19.46 8.75 -20.33
C ALA A 6 20.29 9.69 -19.41
N PRO A 7 21.49 10.19 -19.82
CA PRO A 7 22.29 11.07 -18.96
C PRO A 7 21.61 12.41 -18.62
N GLU A 8 21.06 13.12 -19.61
CA GLU A 8 20.35 14.39 -19.38
C GLU A 8 19.13 14.21 -18.46
N LEU A 9 18.39 13.12 -18.64
CA LEU A 9 17.21 12.80 -17.84
C LEU A 9 17.58 12.55 -16.37
N ILE A 10 18.73 11.91 -16.12
CA ILE A 10 19.27 11.72 -14.76
C ILE A 10 19.62 13.06 -14.13
N ILE A 11 20.26 13.97 -14.87
CA ILE A 11 20.63 15.30 -14.35
C ILE A 11 19.38 16.07 -13.94
N ILE A 12 18.33 16.08 -14.78
CA ILE A 12 17.06 16.74 -14.48
C ILE A 12 16.40 16.10 -13.24
N ALA A 13 16.41 14.76 -13.15
CA ALA A 13 15.86 14.05 -12.00
C ALA A 13 16.60 14.41 -10.71
N ILE A 14 17.94 14.53 -10.73
CA ILE A 14 18.73 14.95 -9.57
C ILE A 14 18.34 16.38 -9.15
N VAL A 15 18.26 17.32 -10.10
CA VAL A 15 17.83 18.69 -9.81
C VAL A 15 16.43 18.72 -9.20
N ALA A 16 15.49 17.95 -9.73
CA ALA A 16 14.15 17.82 -9.17
C ALA A 16 14.16 17.22 -7.76
N VAL A 17 14.99 16.22 -7.49
CA VAL A 17 15.15 15.65 -6.12
C VAL A 17 15.72 16.68 -5.15
N VAL A 18 16.63 17.55 -5.59
CA VAL A 18 17.19 18.61 -4.72
C VAL A 18 16.13 19.66 -4.39
N LEU A 19 15.30 20.06 -5.36
CA LEU A 19 14.25 21.06 -5.16
C LEU A 19 13.05 20.55 -4.36
N PHE A 20 12.57 19.35 -4.69
CA PHE A 20 11.35 18.78 -4.09
C PHE A 20 11.63 17.83 -2.92
N GLY A 21 12.82 17.23 -2.87
CA GLY A 21 13.22 16.25 -1.87
C GLY A 21 12.96 14.80 -2.29
N SER A 22 13.81 13.88 -1.79
CA SER A 22 13.77 12.44 -2.11
C SER A 22 12.48 11.72 -1.69
N LYS A 23 11.74 12.27 -0.72
CA LYS A 23 10.44 11.74 -0.27
C LYS A 23 9.26 12.25 -1.08
N LYS A 24 9.31 13.49 -1.59
CA LYS A 24 8.15 14.13 -2.25
C LYS A 24 7.99 13.75 -3.72
N LEU A 25 9.10 13.54 -4.43
CA LEU A 25 9.05 13.02 -5.80
C LEU A 25 8.35 11.66 -5.93
N PRO A 26 8.73 10.62 -5.17
CA PRO A 26 8.05 9.33 -5.26
C PRO A 26 6.62 9.37 -4.70
N GLU A 27 6.34 10.23 -3.71
CA GLU A 27 4.98 10.43 -3.20
C GLU A 27 4.06 11.03 -4.28
N ALA A 28 4.50 12.10 -4.94
CA ALA A 28 3.79 12.75 -6.04
C ALA A 28 3.61 11.83 -7.24
N ALA A 29 4.67 11.10 -7.64
CA ALA A 29 4.57 10.12 -8.71
C ALA A 29 3.56 9.01 -8.38
N ARG A 30 3.50 8.54 -7.12
CA ARG A 30 2.52 7.54 -6.66
C ARG A 30 1.09 8.07 -6.59
N SER A 31 0.86 9.34 -6.24
CA SER A 31 -0.48 9.91 -6.24
C SER A 31 -0.97 10.12 -7.68
N ILE A 32 -0.14 10.74 -8.53
CA ILE A 32 -0.41 10.96 -9.95
C ILE A 32 -0.63 9.63 -10.67
N GLY A 33 0.22 8.62 -10.43
CA GLY A 33 0.09 7.29 -11.04
C GLY A 33 -1.21 6.57 -10.68
N ARG A 34 -1.70 6.73 -9.45
CA ARG A 34 -3.01 6.19 -9.04
C ARG A 34 -4.16 6.86 -9.79
N SER A 35 -4.16 8.20 -9.88
CA SER A 35 -5.17 8.94 -10.66
C SER A 35 -5.10 8.60 -12.15
N MET A 36 -3.91 8.51 -12.74
CA MET A 36 -3.72 8.12 -14.14
C MET A 36 -4.20 6.71 -14.41
N ARG A 37 -4.02 5.76 -13.48
CA ARG A 37 -4.51 4.38 -13.63
C ARG A 37 -6.02 4.32 -13.71
N ILE A 38 -6.72 5.03 -12.81
CA ILE A 38 -8.18 5.08 -12.76
C ILE A 38 -8.71 5.73 -14.05
N PHE A 39 -8.16 6.88 -14.42
CA PHE A 39 -8.52 7.55 -15.67
C PHE A 39 -8.26 6.66 -16.90
N LYS A 40 -7.11 5.97 -16.95
CA LYS A 40 -6.78 5.05 -18.05
C LYS A 40 -7.76 3.88 -18.12
N SER A 41 -8.24 3.33 -16.99
CA SER A 41 -9.23 2.25 -16.99
C SER A 41 -10.61 2.71 -17.43
N GLU A 42 -11.06 3.89 -16.99
CA GLU A 42 -12.35 4.46 -17.40
C GLU A 42 -12.33 4.81 -18.89
N VAL A 43 -11.26 5.46 -19.35
CA VAL A 43 -11.06 5.81 -20.77
C VAL A 43 -10.90 4.56 -21.63
N LYS A 44 -10.30 3.48 -21.11
CA LYS A 44 -10.18 2.21 -21.82
C LYS A 44 -11.52 1.48 -21.93
N GLY A 45 -12.35 1.48 -20.88
CA GLY A 45 -13.71 0.93 -20.93
C GLY A 45 -14.56 1.59 -22.03
N LEU A 46 -14.49 2.93 -22.13
CA LEU A 46 -15.16 3.70 -23.19
C LEU A 46 -14.66 3.37 -24.62
N GLN A 47 -13.41 2.91 -24.77
CA GLN A 47 -12.85 2.49 -26.07
C GLN A 47 -13.10 0.99 -26.35
N GLU A 48 -13.29 0.17 -25.31
CA GLU A 48 -13.55 -1.26 -25.43
C GLU A 48 -15.01 -1.56 -25.79
N ASP A 49 -15.96 -0.66 -25.50
CA ASP A 49 -17.35 -0.77 -25.97
C ASP A 49 -17.49 -0.79 -27.51
N ASP A 50 -16.43 -0.45 -28.26
CA ASP A 50 -16.37 -0.46 -29.73
C ASP A 50 -15.56 -1.66 -30.31
N LYS A 51 -15.03 -2.59 -29.48
CA LYS A 51 -14.17 -3.70 -29.98
C LYS A 51 -14.42 -5.05 -29.27
N PRO A 52 -14.52 -6.19 -30.00
CA PRO A 52 -14.74 -7.49 -29.38
C PRO A 52 -13.58 -7.87 -28.45
N ALA A 53 -13.93 -8.27 -27.23
CA ALA A 53 -13.04 -8.52 -26.11
C ALA A 53 -11.94 -9.55 -26.41
N ALA A 54 -10.68 -9.14 -26.25
CA ALA A 54 -9.54 -10.03 -26.08
C ALA A 54 -8.97 -9.87 -24.66
N ILE A 55 -9.41 -10.77 -23.79
CA ILE A 55 -8.74 -11.34 -22.61
C ILE A 55 -7.46 -10.61 -22.14
N ALA A 56 -7.54 -9.94 -20.98
CA ALA A 56 -6.37 -9.56 -20.20
C ALA A 56 -6.40 -10.28 -18.85
N THR A 57 -5.45 -11.20 -18.70
CA THR A 57 -5.09 -12.03 -17.56
C THR A 57 -5.23 -11.33 -16.19
N PRO A 58 -5.74 -12.02 -15.15
CA PRO A 58 -5.84 -11.48 -13.79
C PRO A 58 -4.45 -11.17 -13.22
N ALA A 59 -4.35 -10.04 -12.53
CA ALA A 59 -3.12 -9.58 -11.90
C ALA A 59 -2.65 -10.55 -10.79
N PRO A 60 -1.32 -10.74 -10.61
CA PRO A 60 -0.74 -11.49 -9.49
C PRO A 60 -1.19 -11.00 -8.11
N PRO A 61 -1.09 -11.86 -7.08
CA PRO A 61 -1.80 -11.71 -5.81
C PRO A 61 -1.40 -10.44 -5.08
N ALA A 62 -2.38 -9.92 -4.34
CA ALA A 62 -2.19 -8.97 -3.26
C ALA A 62 -0.85 -9.21 -2.55
N ALA A 63 0.02 -8.20 -2.54
CA ALA A 63 0.92 -8.06 -1.41
C ALA A 63 0.03 -8.10 -0.17
N LEU A 64 0.13 -9.20 0.56
CA LEU A 64 -0.64 -9.51 1.74
C LEU A 64 -0.76 -8.26 2.61
N PRO A 65 -1.94 -7.91 3.14
CA PRO A 65 -1.95 -7.08 4.33
C PRO A 65 -1.11 -7.83 5.35
N ALA A 66 0.05 -7.31 5.74
CA ALA A 66 0.71 -7.79 6.94
C ALA A 66 -0.28 -7.52 8.07
N PRO A 67 -0.96 -8.54 8.62
CA PRO A 67 -1.81 -8.32 9.77
C PRO A 67 -0.84 -7.91 10.88
N ALA A 68 -1.12 -6.77 11.51
CA ALA A 68 -0.43 -6.38 12.73
C ALA A 68 -0.44 -7.56 13.70
N ALA A 69 0.73 -8.05 14.07
CA ALA A 69 0.90 -8.82 15.29
C ALA A 69 1.24 -7.80 16.39
N PRO A 70 0.26 -7.33 17.18
CA PRO A 70 0.57 -6.83 18.51
C PRO A 70 1.25 -7.96 19.31
N ALA A 71 2.22 -7.58 20.12
CA ALA A 71 3.05 -8.46 20.93
C ALA A 71 2.21 -9.54 21.67
N PRO A 72 2.75 -10.75 21.89
CA PRO A 72 2.12 -11.76 22.73
C PRO A 72 2.04 -11.24 24.18
N ALA A 73 0.92 -10.60 24.52
CA ALA A 73 0.50 -10.53 25.91
C ALA A 73 -0.07 -11.91 26.25
N ALA A 74 0.56 -12.51 27.26
CA ALA A 74 0.31 -13.80 27.86
C ALA A 74 -1.15 -14.28 27.85
N GLU A 75 -1.25 -15.59 27.61
CA GLU A 75 -2.40 -16.46 27.56
C GLU A 75 -3.45 -16.32 28.69
N PRO A 76 -4.67 -16.83 28.42
CA PRO A 76 -5.78 -16.82 29.34
C PRO A 76 -5.60 -17.88 30.44
N THR A 77 -6.07 -17.59 31.65
CA THR A 77 -6.49 -18.65 32.57
C THR A 77 -7.88 -18.32 33.11
N PRO A 78 -8.88 -19.19 32.86
CA PRO A 78 -10.25 -19.02 33.36
C PRO A 78 -10.45 -19.72 34.72
N ALA A 79 -11.12 -19.00 35.64
CA ALA A 79 -12.01 -19.47 36.72
C ALA A 79 -11.40 -20.36 37.86
N PRO A 80 -11.99 -20.46 39.08
CA PRO A 80 -13.39 -20.18 39.43
C PRO A 80 -13.64 -19.36 40.72
N VAL A 81 -14.89 -18.94 40.83
CA VAL A 81 -15.57 -18.42 42.02
C VAL A 81 -15.62 -19.42 43.18
N ALA A 82 -15.70 -18.85 44.38
CA ALA A 82 -16.17 -19.45 45.64
C ALA A 82 -15.22 -20.41 46.39
N MET A 83 -14.58 -19.87 47.45
CA MET A 83 -14.37 -20.62 48.68
C MET A 83 -14.68 -19.71 49.87
N ALA A 84 -15.93 -19.79 50.32
CA ALA A 84 -16.33 -19.44 51.67
C ALA A 84 -15.80 -20.52 52.63
N LYS A 85 -15.01 -20.11 53.62
CA LYS A 85 -14.76 -20.82 54.88
C LYS A 85 -14.07 -19.83 55.83
N ASP A 86 -14.83 -19.10 56.65
CA ASP A 86 -15.20 -19.45 58.03
C ASP A 86 -14.06 -19.24 59.04
N ALA A 87 -14.45 -18.70 60.21
CA ALA A 87 -13.66 -18.35 61.40
C ALA A 87 -12.86 -17.03 61.31
N GLY A 88 -13.01 -16.04 62.19
CA GLY A 88 -13.55 -16.04 63.54
C GLY A 88 -12.53 -15.41 64.49
N ALA A 89 -13.02 -14.64 65.46
CA ALA A 89 -12.33 -14.20 66.68
C ALA A 89 -11.17 -13.19 66.54
N SER A 90 -11.45 -11.91 66.80
CA SER A 90 -11.23 -11.25 68.11
C SER A 90 -11.42 -9.75 67.99
#